data_AF-H2Z349-F1
#
_entry.id   AF-H2Z349-F1
#
_cell.length_a   1.000
_cell.length_b   1.000
_cell.length_c   1.000
_cell.angle_alpha   90.00
_cell.angle_beta   90.00
_cell.angle_gamma   90.00
#
_symmetry.space_group_name_H-M   'P 1'
#
loop_
_entity.id
_entity.type
_entity.pdbx_description
1 polymer ?
#
loop_
_entity_poly.entity_id
_entity_poly.type
_entity_poly.pdbx_seq_one_letter_code
_entity_poly.pdbx_strand_id
1 'polypeptide(L)'
;SKKRKVDYEGRNFNNEWCIKYFIVQHNKDVVCLICQSTIAVMKEYNIKRHYDTKHSASYDDSIVGQSRVDKMQQMVNWLVSLRMEHPPSMVGKNNGFVKRFLDVIQTENVLVSHCIIHQENLCSKVLFGEVMKNVVSCVNYIRSRGLNHRQFKSFQLRLPGVNYFCAVRWLSRAAVLKRFRDLKEAIHTFMESKGQDISYLKDDAWLNDFAFLTDITHHLSELNVKLQGKNQLVHKMIEHISSFQAKLQLFRSQLSKGSLIHFPCLESTKVEIQFFNCEKYVGTIEKLTSAFKTRFEDFRK
;
A
#
# COMPACT_ATOMS: atom_id res chain seq x y z
N SER A 1 12.17 17.21 -51.48
CA SER A 1 12.39 16.03 -50.64
C SER A 1 11.08 15.68 -49.91
N LYS A 2 10.37 14.62 -50.32
CA LYS A 2 9.08 14.22 -49.73
C LYS A 2 9.31 13.70 -48.30
N LYS A 3 8.72 14.36 -47.30
CA LYS A 3 8.70 13.89 -45.90
C LYS A 3 8.03 12.52 -45.86
N ARG A 4 8.82 11.46 -45.56
CA ARG A 4 8.33 10.09 -45.46
C ARG A 4 7.37 10.00 -44.27
N LYS A 5 6.12 9.57 -44.52
CA LYS A 5 5.16 9.25 -43.46
C LYS A 5 5.60 7.97 -42.77
N VAL A 6 5.60 8.04 -41.44
CA VAL A 6 6.12 7.05 -40.48
C VAL A 6 5.28 5.77 -40.41
N ASP A 7 4.10 5.79 -41.00
CA ASP A 7 3.02 4.83 -40.75
C ASP A 7 3.12 3.56 -41.61
N TYR A 8 4.12 3.46 -42.50
CA TYR A 8 4.30 2.36 -43.46
C TYR A 8 5.44 1.36 -43.10
N GLU A 9 6.11 1.52 -41.96
CA GLU A 9 7.32 0.74 -41.60
C GLU A 9 7.08 -0.47 -40.67
N GLY A 10 5.88 -1.06 -40.62
CA GLY A 10 5.67 -2.35 -39.92
C GLY A 10 6.31 -2.44 -38.52
N ARG A 11 6.10 -1.41 -37.69
CA ARG A 11 6.74 -1.25 -36.37
C ARG A 11 6.10 -2.15 -35.32
N ASN A 12 6.10 -3.44 -35.59
CA ASN A 12 5.59 -4.44 -34.68
C ASN A 12 6.72 -4.83 -33.73
N PHE A 13 6.38 -4.90 -32.45
CA PHE A 13 7.29 -5.40 -31.44
C PHE A 13 7.59 -6.87 -31.71
N ASN A 14 8.88 -7.23 -31.76
CA ASN A 14 9.28 -8.63 -31.84
C ASN A 14 9.44 -9.18 -30.43
N ASN A 15 8.67 -10.23 -30.14
CA ASN A 15 8.65 -10.91 -28.86
C ASN A 15 10.01 -11.51 -28.46
N GLU A 16 10.90 -11.81 -29.41
CA GLU A 16 12.25 -12.28 -29.09
C GLU A 16 13.09 -11.24 -28.34
N TRP A 17 12.78 -9.94 -28.50
CA TRP A 17 13.50 -8.86 -27.82
C TRP A 17 13.31 -8.89 -26.30
N CYS A 18 12.25 -9.53 -25.83
CA CYS A 18 11.98 -9.79 -24.41
C CYS A 18 13.14 -10.53 -23.76
N ILE A 19 13.61 -11.61 -24.37
CA ILE A 19 14.66 -12.48 -23.81
C ILE A 19 16.04 -11.99 -24.25
N LYS A 20 16.18 -11.51 -25.51
CA LYS A 20 17.45 -11.03 -26.04
C LYS A 20 17.95 -9.77 -25.33
N TYR A 21 17.07 -8.81 -25.05
CA TYR A 21 17.47 -7.47 -24.59
C TYR A 21 16.78 -7.03 -23.30
N PHE A 22 16.01 -7.91 -22.64
CA PHE A 22 15.22 -7.60 -21.45
C PHE A 22 14.30 -6.39 -21.65
N ILE A 23 13.58 -6.36 -22.76
CA ILE A 23 12.70 -5.26 -23.15
C ILE A 23 11.23 -5.71 -23.16
N VAL A 24 10.32 -4.84 -22.74
CA VAL A 24 8.88 -5.05 -22.89
C VAL A 24 8.21 -3.87 -23.57
N GLN A 25 7.15 -4.14 -24.32
CA GLN A 25 6.26 -3.11 -24.84
C GLN A 25 5.13 -2.82 -23.84
N HIS A 26 4.91 -1.54 -23.55
CA HIS A 26 3.75 -1.08 -22.80
C HIS A 26 3.06 0.03 -23.59
N ASN A 27 1.85 -0.23 -24.09
CA ASN A 27 1.13 0.62 -25.05
C ASN A 27 1.97 0.88 -26.32
N LYS A 28 2.38 2.13 -26.57
CA LYS A 28 3.21 2.53 -27.71
C LYS A 28 4.70 2.64 -27.34
N ASP A 29 5.02 2.49 -26.06
CA ASP A 29 6.36 2.69 -25.54
C ASP A 29 7.10 1.36 -25.34
N VAL A 30 8.42 1.42 -25.46
CA VAL A 30 9.33 0.30 -25.25
C VAL A 30 10.13 0.57 -23.99
N VAL A 31 10.11 -0.34 -23.02
CA VAL A 31 10.70 -0.13 -21.69
C VAL A 31 11.76 -1.20 -21.42
N CYS A 32 12.93 -0.77 -20.93
CA CYS A 32 13.97 -1.67 -20.47
C CYS A 32 13.67 -2.19 -19.06
N LEU A 33 13.65 -3.50 -18.86
CA LEU A 33 13.41 -4.14 -17.57
C LEU A 33 14.56 -3.95 -16.58
N ILE A 34 15.79 -3.74 -17.07
CA ILE A 34 17.00 -3.63 -16.24
C ILE A 34 17.10 -2.25 -15.59
N CYS A 35 16.93 -1.19 -16.38
CA CYS A 35 17.13 0.20 -15.93
C CYS A 35 15.90 1.09 -16.01
N GLN A 36 14.75 0.54 -16.42
CA GLN A 36 13.46 1.23 -16.49
C GLN A 36 13.41 2.42 -17.48
N SER A 37 14.43 2.59 -18.32
CA SER A 37 14.40 3.65 -19.33
C SER A 37 13.47 3.31 -20.49
N THR A 38 12.71 4.30 -20.94
CA THR A 38 11.90 4.21 -22.16
C THR A 38 12.75 4.46 -23.40
N ILE A 39 12.63 3.60 -24.39
CA ILE A 39 13.30 3.69 -25.69
C ILE A 39 12.31 4.33 -26.67
N ALA A 40 12.61 5.57 -27.06
CA ALA A 40 11.68 6.44 -27.80
C ALA A 40 11.27 5.91 -29.19
N VAL A 41 12.05 5.02 -29.79
CA VAL A 41 11.80 4.49 -31.14
C VAL A 41 11.91 2.97 -31.12
N MET A 42 10.78 2.30 -31.34
CA MET A 42 10.62 0.84 -31.43
C MET A 42 11.27 0.29 -32.71
N LYS A 43 12.60 0.24 -32.70
CA LYS A 43 13.43 -0.41 -33.73
C LYS A 43 14.49 -1.25 -33.02
N GLU A 44 14.73 -2.46 -33.52
CA GLU A 44 15.72 -3.38 -32.93
C GLU A 44 17.08 -2.71 -32.75
N TYR A 45 17.55 -1.96 -33.74
CA TYR A 45 18.81 -1.22 -33.63
C TYR A 45 18.90 -0.35 -32.37
N ASN A 46 17.84 0.39 -32.02
CA ASN A 46 17.84 1.26 -30.83
C ASN A 46 17.80 0.46 -29.54
N ILE A 47 17.05 -0.64 -29.54
CA ILE A 47 16.93 -1.58 -28.42
C ILE A 47 18.26 -2.27 -28.15
N LYS A 48 18.85 -2.85 -29.20
CA LYS A 48 20.14 -3.52 -29.16
C LYS A 48 21.22 -2.54 -28.72
N ARG A 49 21.32 -1.35 -29.33
CA ARG A 49 22.30 -0.33 -28.92
C ARG A 49 22.15 0.05 -27.44
N HIS A 50 20.93 0.20 -26.95
CA HIS A 50 20.69 0.47 -25.53
C HIS A 50 21.22 -0.67 -24.65
N TYR A 51 20.90 -1.92 -25.00
CA TYR A 51 21.33 -3.10 -24.28
C TYR A 51 22.86 -3.27 -24.32
N ASP A 52 23.46 -3.22 -25.51
CA ASP A 52 24.88 -3.41 -25.75
C ASP A 52 25.76 -2.36 -25.05
N THR A 53 25.25 -1.13 -24.88
CA THR A 53 26.03 -0.05 -24.26
C THR A 53 25.90 0.02 -22.74
N LYS A 54 24.81 -0.51 -22.17
CA LYS A 54 24.51 -0.35 -20.75
C LYS A 54 24.51 -1.64 -19.95
N HIS A 55 24.22 -2.78 -20.60
CA HIS A 55 23.86 -4.00 -19.89
C HIS A 55 24.60 -5.25 -20.39
N SER A 56 24.99 -5.35 -21.65
CA SER A 56 25.62 -6.57 -22.23
C SER A 56 26.76 -7.12 -21.38
N ALA A 57 27.71 -6.26 -20.99
CA ALA A 57 28.87 -6.64 -20.19
C ALA A 57 28.53 -7.26 -18.83
N SER A 58 27.33 -6.99 -18.28
CA SER A 58 26.88 -7.52 -17.00
C SER A 58 26.01 -8.76 -17.12
N TYR A 59 25.47 -9.06 -18.31
CA TYR A 59 24.40 -10.06 -18.49
C TYR A 59 24.70 -11.12 -19.55
N ASP A 60 25.53 -10.84 -20.56
CA ASP A 60 25.79 -11.81 -21.65
C ASP A 60 26.77 -12.91 -21.24
N ASP A 61 27.78 -12.59 -20.43
CA ASP A 61 28.75 -13.58 -19.93
C ASP A 61 28.24 -14.33 -18.70
N SER A 62 27.30 -13.74 -17.95
CA SER A 62 26.86 -14.22 -16.64
C SER A 62 25.52 -14.97 -16.67
N ILE A 63 24.67 -14.73 -17.67
CA ILE A 63 23.31 -15.30 -17.73
C ILE A 63 22.95 -15.71 -19.16
N VAL A 64 23.10 -17.01 -19.44
CA VAL A 64 22.83 -17.64 -20.74
C VAL A 64 21.72 -18.69 -20.66
N GLY A 65 21.12 -19.02 -21.81
CA GLY A 65 20.14 -20.10 -21.92
C GLY A 65 18.93 -19.93 -20.99
N GLN A 66 18.55 -21.01 -20.29
CA GLN A 66 17.38 -21.03 -19.40
C GLN A 66 17.47 -20.01 -18.27
N SER A 67 18.66 -19.80 -17.68
CA SER A 67 18.86 -18.81 -16.62
C SER A 67 18.52 -17.39 -17.07
N ARG A 68 18.66 -17.10 -18.36
CA ARG A 68 18.29 -15.80 -18.94
C ARG A 68 16.78 -15.63 -19.00
N VAL A 69 16.07 -16.68 -19.38
CA VAL A 69 14.60 -16.75 -19.35
C VAL A 69 14.10 -16.60 -17.91
N ASP A 70 14.69 -17.31 -16.95
CA ASP A 70 14.30 -17.25 -15.54
C ASP A 70 14.54 -15.85 -14.95
N LYS A 71 15.66 -15.20 -15.30
CA LYS A 71 15.96 -13.85 -14.85
C LYS A 71 14.96 -12.84 -15.41
N MET A 72 14.62 -13.00 -16.68
CA MET A 72 13.65 -12.16 -17.37
C MET A 72 12.25 -12.35 -16.75
N GLN A 73 11.86 -13.59 -16.44
CA GLN A 73 10.65 -13.92 -15.72
C GLN A 73 10.58 -13.25 -14.36
N GLN A 74 11.66 -13.31 -13.57
CA GLN A 74 11.75 -12.65 -12.28
C GLN A 74 11.55 -11.13 -12.40
N MET A 75 12.16 -10.48 -13.40
CA MET A 75 12.01 -9.04 -13.63
C MET A 75 10.57 -8.65 -13.98
N VAL A 76 9.87 -9.48 -14.75
CA VAL A 76 8.48 -9.21 -15.10
C VAL A 76 7.53 -9.53 -13.95
N ASN A 77 7.75 -10.61 -13.20
CA ASN A 77 7.00 -10.89 -11.98
C ASN A 77 7.14 -9.71 -10.99
N TRP A 78 8.34 -9.15 -10.88
CA TRP A 78 8.60 -7.95 -10.09
C TRP A 78 7.85 -6.72 -10.62
N LEU A 79 7.84 -6.46 -11.93
CA LEU A 79 7.07 -5.34 -12.49
C LEU A 79 5.55 -5.50 -12.34
N VAL A 80 5.04 -6.72 -12.53
CA VAL A 80 3.62 -7.04 -12.35
C VAL A 80 3.23 -6.86 -10.88
N SER A 81 4.06 -7.29 -9.93
CA SER A 81 3.78 -7.09 -8.49
C SER A 81 3.90 -5.64 -8.02
N LEU A 82 4.65 -4.78 -8.71
CA LEU A 82 4.93 -3.40 -8.27
C LEU A 82 3.92 -2.33 -8.68
N ARG A 83 3.13 -2.51 -9.74
CA ARG A 83 2.23 -1.45 -10.23
C ARG A 83 0.79 -1.63 -9.74
N MET A 84 0.32 -0.63 -8.99
CA MET A 84 -1.00 -0.49 -8.37
C MET A 84 -2.15 -0.85 -9.31
N GLU A 85 -3.16 -1.54 -8.76
CA GLU A 85 -4.44 -1.92 -9.37
C GLU A 85 -4.31 -2.27 -10.85
N HIS A 86 -4.00 -3.54 -11.15
CA HIS A 86 -3.95 -4.02 -12.53
C HIS A 86 -5.26 -3.71 -13.25
N PRO A 87 -5.31 -2.75 -14.18
CA PRO A 87 -6.50 -2.54 -14.98
C PRO A 87 -6.74 -3.78 -15.83
N PRO A 88 -7.93 -3.99 -16.39
CA PRO A 88 -8.20 -5.10 -17.31
C PRO A 88 -7.19 -5.19 -18.47
N SER A 89 -6.50 -4.10 -18.81
CA SER A 89 -5.40 -4.08 -19.79
C SER A 89 -4.11 -4.79 -19.34
N MET A 90 -3.90 -5.02 -18.03
CA MET A 90 -2.72 -5.70 -17.47
C MET A 90 -3.00 -7.17 -17.16
N VAL A 91 -4.15 -7.49 -16.56
CA VAL A 91 -4.53 -8.85 -16.11
C VAL A 91 -5.68 -9.48 -16.92
N GLY A 92 -6.13 -8.81 -17.99
CA GLY A 92 -7.23 -9.31 -18.82
C GLY A 92 -6.95 -10.70 -19.38
N LYS A 93 -7.90 -11.62 -19.16
CA LYS A 93 -7.81 -13.04 -19.54
C LYS A 93 -7.47 -13.28 -21.02
N ASN A 94 -7.89 -12.37 -21.90
CA ASN A 94 -7.76 -12.53 -23.35
C ASN A 94 -6.78 -11.54 -24.00
N ASN A 95 -6.49 -10.40 -23.36
CA ASN A 95 -5.72 -9.30 -23.97
C ASN A 95 -4.80 -8.55 -22.99
N GLY A 96 -4.70 -9.00 -21.74
CA GLY A 96 -3.87 -8.36 -20.73
C GLY A 96 -2.37 -8.53 -21.03
N PHE A 97 -1.56 -7.54 -20.63
CA PHE A 97 -0.09 -7.63 -20.71
C PHE A 97 0.44 -8.94 -20.15
N VAL A 98 -0.05 -9.37 -18.97
CA VAL A 98 0.36 -10.64 -18.36
C VAL A 98 0.05 -11.81 -19.30
N LYS A 99 -1.16 -11.94 -19.84
CA LYS A 99 -1.51 -13.05 -20.75
C LYS A 99 -0.63 -13.05 -22.01
N ARG A 100 -0.49 -11.90 -22.67
CA ARG A 100 0.36 -11.76 -23.86
C ARG A 100 1.82 -12.08 -23.58
N PHE A 101 2.27 -11.74 -22.37
CA PHE A 101 3.60 -12.05 -21.90
C PHE A 101 3.79 -13.55 -21.66
N LEU A 102 2.84 -14.23 -21.01
CA LEU A 102 2.84 -15.69 -20.81
C LEU A 102 2.86 -16.46 -22.13
N ASP A 103 2.09 -15.99 -23.12
CA ASP A 103 2.02 -16.62 -24.44
C ASP A 103 3.36 -16.52 -25.19
N VAL A 104 4.18 -15.51 -24.91
CA VAL A 104 5.51 -15.31 -25.52
C VAL A 104 6.57 -16.22 -24.91
N ILE A 105 6.54 -16.38 -23.59
CA ILE A 105 7.54 -17.11 -22.83
C ILE A 105 7.18 -18.60 -22.66
N GLN A 106 6.01 -19.02 -23.16
CA GLN A 106 5.49 -20.39 -23.07
C GLN A 106 5.55 -20.98 -21.64
N THR A 107 5.34 -20.15 -20.62
CA THR A 107 5.24 -20.61 -19.23
C THR A 107 3.88 -20.27 -18.65
N GLU A 108 3.27 -21.26 -18.01
CA GLU A 108 2.03 -21.11 -17.24
C GLU A 108 2.32 -20.70 -15.79
N ASN A 109 3.59 -20.77 -15.36
CA ASN A 109 4.01 -20.54 -13.97
C ASN A 109 4.41 -19.09 -13.71
N VAL A 110 3.44 -18.19 -13.85
CA VAL A 110 3.60 -16.82 -13.35
C VAL A 110 2.67 -16.59 -12.19
N LEU A 111 3.30 -16.45 -11.03
CA LEU A 111 2.67 -15.92 -9.83
C LEU A 111 2.24 -14.47 -10.11
N VAL A 112 1.00 -14.31 -10.55
CA VAL A 112 0.30 -13.02 -10.56
C VAL A 112 -0.09 -12.73 -9.12
N SER A 113 0.88 -12.35 -8.32
CA SER A 113 0.63 -11.96 -6.93
C SER A 113 0.15 -10.51 -6.90
N HIS A 114 -0.98 -10.28 -6.25
CA HIS A 114 -1.43 -8.92 -5.94
C HIS A 114 -0.36 -8.18 -5.13
N CYS A 115 -0.26 -6.86 -5.30
CA CYS A 115 0.68 -6.03 -4.54
C CYS A 115 0.49 -6.26 -3.02
N ILE A 116 1.54 -6.68 -2.33
CA ILE A 116 1.54 -6.99 -0.88
C ILE A 116 1.03 -5.79 -0.06
N ILE A 117 1.47 -4.57 -0.41
CA ILE A 117 1.04 -3.33 0.25
C ILE A 117 -0.47 -3.09 0.03
N HIS A 118 -0.98 -3.39 -1.16
CA HIS A 118 -2.41 -3.27 -1.42
C HIS A 118 -3.22 -4.30 -0.63
N GLN A 119 -2.77 -5.56 -0.57
CA GLN A 119 -3.42 -6.60 0.21
C GLN A 119 -3.43 -6.26 1.72
N GLU A 120 -2.33 -5.72 2.25
CA GLU A 120 -2.25 -5.21 3.62
C GLU A 120 -3.28 -4.09 3.86
N ASN A 121 -3.34 -3.10 2.97
CA ASN A 121 -4.36 -2.04 3.03
C ASN A 121 -5.79 -2.60 3.01
N LEU A 122 -6.06 -3.67 2.27
CA LEU A 122 -7.37 -4.31 2.26
C LEU A 122 -7.67 -5.03 3.59
N CYS A 123 -6.68 -5.67 4.23
CA CYS A 123 -6.85 -6.30 5.55
C CYS A 123 -7.36 -5.30 6.59
N SER A 124 -6.82 -4.08 6.58
CA SER A 124 -7.19 -3.05 7.55
C SER A 124 -8.65 -2.58 7.47
N LYS A 125 -9.36 -2.85 6.36
CA LYS A 125 -10.73 -2.38 6.18
C LYS A 125 -11.69 -2.90 7.23
N VAL A 126 -11.36 -4.02 7.87
CA VAL A 126 -12.11 -4.58 9.00
C VAL A 126 -12.15 -3.66 10.23
N LEU A 127 -11.23 -2.68 10.32
CA LEU A 127 -11.13 -1.74 11.44
C LEU A 127 -11.99 -0.49 11.23
N PHE A 128 -12.52 -0.24 10.02
CA PHE A 128 -13.26 0.99 9.71
C PHE A 128 -14.72 0.89 10.15
N GLY A 129 -14.91 1.01 11.47
CA GLY A 129 -16.21 1.20 12.10
C GLY A 129 -16.59 2.67 12.25
N GLU A 130 -17.51 2.92 13.18
CA GLU A 130 -18.11 4.22 13.41
C GLU A 130 -17.11 5.30 13.86
N VAL A 131 -16.14 4.94 14.71
CA VAL A 131 -15.08 5.84 15.17
C VAL A 131 -14.33 6.50 14.02
N MET A 132 -13.94 5.73 13.00
CA MET A 132 -13.20 6.28 11.87
C MET A 132 -14.06 7.25 11.07
N LYS A 133 -15.37 6.97 10.90
CA LYS A 133 -16.29 7.89 10.21
C LYS A 133 -16.40 9.22 10.96
N ASN A 134 -16.53 9.17 12.28
CA ASN A 134 -16.61 10.37 13.12
C ASN A 134 -15.34 11.21 13.01
N VAL A 135 -14.16 10.59 13.15
CA VAL A 135 -12.86 11.28 12.99
C VAL A 135 -12.73 11.90 11.60
N VAL A 136 -13.07 11.16 10.54
CA VAL A 136 -12.99 11.65 9.17
C VAL A 136 -13.94 12.82 8.94
N SER A 137 -15.17 12.73 9.44
CA SER A 137 -16.15 13.81 9.36
C SER A 137 -15.64 15.08 10.03
N CYS A 138 -15.14 14.98 11.26
CA CYS A 138 -14.52 16.10 11.98
C CYS A 138 -13.34 16.72 11.22
N VAL A 139 -12.38 15.90 10.80
CA VAL A 139 -11.18 16.38 10.10
C VAL A 139 -11.56 17.04 8.77
N ASN A 140 -12.52 16.47 8.04
CA ASN A 140 -13.03 17.05 6.81
C ASN A 140 -13.77 18.37 7.07
N TYR A 141 -14.55 18.49 8.14
CA TYR A 141 -15.23 19.74 8.49
C TYR A 141 -14.22 20.87 8.77
N ILE A 142 -13.20 20.59 9.56
CA ILE A 142 -12.12 21.55 9.89
C ILE A 142 -11.38 21.98 8.62
N ARG A 143 -11.19 21.06 7.66
CA ARG A 143 -10.35 21.29 6.47
C ARG A 143 -11.09 21.69 5.19
N SER A 144 -12.38 21.42 5.09
CA SER A 144 -13.20 21.63 3.87
C SER A 144 -13.35 23.10 3.48
N ARG A 145 -13.12 24.04 4.41
CA ARG A 145 -13.15 25.48 4.13
C ARG A 145 -11.88 26.15 4.63
N GLY A 146 -11.26 26.97 3.76
CA GLY A 146 -10.05 27.73 4.12
C GLY A 146 -10.25 28.69 5.29
N LEU A 147 -11.49 29.15 5.53
CA LEU A 147 -11.86 29.91 6.73
C LEU A 147 -11.80 29.04 7.99
N ASN A 148 -12.40 27.83 7.97
CA ASN A 148 -12.37 26.91 9.11
C ASN A 148 -10.94 26.52 9.47
N HIS A 149 -10.09 26.24 8.48
CA HIS A 149 -8.69 25.92 8.73
C HIS A 149 -7.93 27.10 9.36
N ARG A 150 -8.15 28.33 8.86
CA ARG A 150 -7.54 29.54 9.43
C ARG A 150 -8.04 29.82 10.85
N GLN A 151 -9.34 29.68 11.09
CA GLN A 151 -9.96 29.86 12.40
C GLN A 151 -9.50 28.81 13.42
N PHE A 152 -9.40 27.55 13.01
CA PHE A 152 -8.84 26.50 13.87
C PHE A 152 -7.35 26.75 14.16
N LYS A 153 -6.58 27.20 13.14
CA LYS A 153 -5.16 27.56 13.32
C LYS A 153 -4.98 28.78 14.23
N SER A 154 -5.86 29.78 14.17
CA SER A 154 -5.84 30.92 15.10
C SER A 154 -6.29 30.55 16.52
N PHE A 155 -7.14 29.53 16.65
CA PHE A 155 -7.49 28.93 17.94
C PHE A 155 -6.28 28.24 18.60
N GLN A 156 -5.26 27.88 17.81
CA GLN A 156 -4.05 27.18 18.23
C GLN A 156 -2.86 28.14 18.38
N LEU A 157 -2.57 28.53 19.61
CA LEU A 157 -1.51 29.46 20.00
C LEU A 157 -0.09 28.85 19.93
N ARG A 158 0.33 28.28 18.76
CA ARG A 158 1.67 27.71 18.41
C ARG A 158 1.82 26.17 18.40
N LEU A 159 0.93 25.40 17.76
CA LEU A 159 1.20 24.01 17.36
C LEU A 159 0.95 23.78 15.86
N PRO A 160 1.71 22.89 15.17
CA PRO A 160 1.53 22.64 13.75
C PRO A 160 0.20 21.92 13.46
N GLY A 161 -0.68 22.56 12.69
CA GLY A 161 -2.09 22.17 12.49
C GLY A 161 -2.36 20.76 11.92
N VAL A 162 -3.63 20.33 11.98
CA VAL A 162 -4.12 19.02 11.53
C VAL A 162 -3.86 18.81 10.03
N ASN A 163 -3.26 17.69 9.61
CA ASN A 163 -2.98 17.34 8.20
C ASN A 163 -4.25 16.95 7.41
N TYR A 164 -4.20 16.98 6.07
CA TYR A 164 -5.32 16.63 5.18
C TYR A 164 -5.68 15.14 5.27
N PHE A 165 -6.97 14.82 5.47
CA PHE A 165 -7.46 13.47 5.29
C PHE A 165 -7.67 13.20 3.80
N CYS A 166 -6.83 12.35 3.21
CA CYS A 166 -7.05 11.79 1.88
C CYS A 166 -7.15 10.28 2.02
N ALA A 167 -8.30 9.71 1.63
CA ALA A 167 -8.56 8.26 1.68
C ALA A 167 -7.48 7.42 0.96
N VAL A 168 -6.77 8.03 0.00
CA VAL A 168 -5.82 7.41 -0.94
C VAL A 168 -4.38 7.33 -0.38
N ARG A 169 -4.01 8.05 0.69
CA ARG A 169 -2.65 8.02 1.27
C ARG A 169 -2.63 7.31 2.61
N TRP A 170 -2.49 5.98 2.58
CA TRP A 170 -2.48 5.09 3.75
C TRP A 170 -1.59 5.55 4.93
N LEU A 171 -0.39 6.08 4.64
CA LEU A 171 0.56 6.62 5.63
C LEU A 171 0.02 7.82 6.45
N SER A 172 -1.13 8.39 6.11
CA SER A 172 -1.73 9.47 6.88
C SER A 172 -2.69 9.01 7.98
N ARG A 173 -3.12 7.74 8.08
CA ARG A 173 -4.20 7.35 9.01
C ARG A 173 -3.74 7.30 10.47
N ALA A 174 -2.66 6.58 10.76
CA ALA A 174 -2.07 6.58 12.09
C ALA A 174 -1.67 8.00 12.52
N ALA A 175 -1.11 8.79 11.58
CA ALA A 175 -0.75 10.18 11.84
C ALA A 175 -1.96 11.09 12.10
N VAL A 176 -3.08 10.88 11.39
CA VAL A 176 -4.33 11.62 11.60
C VAL A 176 -4.95 11.25 12.95
N LEU A 177 -5.03 9.96 13.29
CA LEU A 177 -5.56 9.51 14.60
C LEU A 177 -4.71 10.05 15.75
N LYS A 178 -3.37 9.98 15.64
CA LYS A 178 -2.46 10.55 16.62
C LYS A 178 -2.67 12.06 16.79
N ARG A 179 -2.69 12.82 15.69
CA ARG A 179 -2.95 14.27 15.75
C ARG A 179 -4.35 14.60 16.26
N PHE A 180 -5.36 13.80 15.94
CA PHE A 180 -6.71 13.99 16.44
C PHE A 180 -6.75 13.81 17.96
N ARG A 181 -6.06 12.80 18.48
CA ARG A 181 -5.86 12.60 19.92
C ARG A 181 -5.14 13.78 20.56
N ASP A 182 -4.00 14.19 20.02
CA ASP A 182 -3.18 15.30 20.55
C ASP A 182 -3.98 16.62 20.59
N LEU A 183 -4.95 16.78 19.69
CA LEU A 183 -5.75 17.99 19.54
C LEU A 183 -7.20 17.83 20.01
N LYS A 184 -7.53 16.75 20.74
CA LYS A 184 -8.89 16.40 21.14
C LYS A 184 -9.64 17.60 21.75
N GLU A 185 -9.06 18.25 22.76
CA GLU A 185 -9.70 19.37 23.46
C GLU A 185 -9.94 20.58 22.54
N ALA A 186 -8.96 20.91 21.70
CA ALA A 186 -9.10 22.01 20.74
C ALA A 186 -10.15 21.70 19.67
N ILE A 187 -10.22 20.44 19.21
CA ILE A 187 -11.25 19.96 18.27
C ILE A 187 -12.62 20.04 18.94
N HIS A 188 -12.73 19.61 20.19
CA HIS A 188 -13.97 19.67 20.95
C HIS A 188 -14.50 21.12 21.01
N THR A 189 -13.72 22.05 21.58
CA THR A 189 -14.13 23.46 21.70
C THR A 189 -14.44 24.09 20.35
N PHE A 190 -13.65 23.82 19.31
CA PHE A 190 -13.89 24.38 17.99
C PHE A 190 -15.19 23.87 17.37
N MET A 191 -15.43 22.56 17.39
CA MET A 191 -16.63 21.96 16.79
C MET A 191 -17.91 22.36 17.54
N GLU A 192 -17.84 22.45 18.88
CA GLU A 192 -18.93 22.96 19.72
C GLU A 192 -19.26 24.43 19.39
N SER A 193 -18.24 25.28 19.20
CA SER A 193 -18.44 26.68 18.77
C SER A 193 -19.09 26.82 17.38
N LYS A 194 -19.04 25.76 16.56
CA LYS A 194 -19.63 25.69 15.23
C LYS A 194 -21.00 25.00 15.23
N GLY A 195 -21.54 24.67 16.40
CA GLY A 195 -22.82 23.98 16.56
C GLY A 195 -22.83 22.58 15.95
N GLN A 196 -21.69 21.91 15.87
CA GLN A 196 -21.61 20.52 15.42
C GLN A 196 -21.83 19.58 16.60
N ASP A 197 -22.65 18.54 16.40
CA ASP A 197 -22.80 17.48 17.40
C ASP A 197 -21.54 16.60 17.44
N ILE A 198 -20.86 16.65 18.58
CA ILE A 198 -19.64 15.90 18.89
C ILE A 198 -19.72 15.27 20.28
N SER A 199 -20.93 14.96 20.73
CA SER A 199 -21.21 14.31 22.03
C SER A 199 -20.35 13.06 22.26
N TYR A 200 -20.05 12.30 21.22
CA TYR A 200 -19.17 11.13 21.26
C TYR A 200 -17.72 11.40 21.75
N LEU A 201 -17.22 12.65 21.70
CA LEU A 201 -15.89 12.97 22.26
C LEU A 201 -15.84 13.01 23.78
N LYS A 202 -17.02 12.99 24.42
CA LYS A 202 -17.21 12.88 25.88
C LYS A 202 -17.64 11.46 26.31
N ASP A 203 -17.94 10.57 25.38
CA ASP A 203 -18.34 9.18 25.65
C ASP A 203 -17.10 8.30 25.88
N ASP A 204 -16.98 7.75 27.08
CA ASP A 204 -15.86 6.88 27.47
C ASP A 204 -15.79 5.60 26.62
N ALA A 205 -16.92 5.04 26.20
CA ALA A 205 -16.94 3.86 25.33
C ALA A 205 -16.33 4.20 23.95
N TRP A 206 -16.70 5.35 23.39
CA TRP A 206 -16.12 5.84 22.14
C TRP A 206 -14.64 6.17 22.29
N LEU A 207 -14.22 6.78 23.41
CA LEU A 207 -12.82 7.10 23.67
C LEU A 207 -11.94 5.85 23.78
N ASN A 208 -12.45 4.79 24.39
CA ASN A 208 -11.77 3.49 24.42
C ASN A 208 -11.64 2.90 23.01
N ASP A 209 -12.71 2.91 22.22
CA ASP A 209 -12.66 2.42 20.83
C ASP A 209 -11.68 3.23 19.97
N PHE A 210 -11.66 4.55 20.16
CA PHE A 210 -10.73 5.46 19.50
C PHE A 210 -9.29 5.21 19.92
N ALA A 211 -9.05 4.90 21.18
CA ALA A 211 -7.73 4.55 21.70
C ALA A 211 -7.21 3.24 21.12
N PHE A 212 -8.03 2.19 21.18
CA PHE A 212 -7.72 0.91 20.54
C PHE A 212 -7.43 1.09 19.04
N LEU A 213 -8.28 1.83 18.32
CA LEU A 213 -8.11 2.10 16.90
C LEU A 213 -6.79 2.83 16.61
N THR A 214 -6.42 3.80 17.46
CA THR A 214 -5.17 4.56 17.32
C THR A 214 -3.95 3.64 17.42
N ASP A 215 -3.93 2.76 18.43
CA ASP A 215 -2.81 1.82 18.65
C ASP A 215 -2.72 0.76 17.54
N ILE A 216 -3.83 0.08 17.20
CA ILE A 216 -3.78 -0.96 16.15
C ILE A 216 -3.44 -0.38 14.77
N THR A 217 -3.89 0.84 14.47
CA THR A 217 -3.53 1.54 13.23
C THR A 217 -2.06 1.96 13.23
N HIS A 218 -1.50 2.30 14.39
CA HIS A 218 -0.06 2.58 14.52
C HIS A 218 0.76 1.33 14.17
N HIS A 219 0.43 0.16 14.73
CA HIS A 219 1.09 -1.12 14.41
C HIS A 219 1.02 -1.45 12.92
N LEU A 220 -0.14 -1.25 12.27
CA LEU A 220 -0.28 -1.42 10.81
C LEU A 220 0.60 -0.43 10.03
N SER A 221 0.70 0.82 10.48
CA SER A 221 1.56 1.81 9.85
C SER A 221 3.04 1.44 9.96
N GLU A 222 3.50 0.85 11.07
CA GLU A 222 4.87 0.36 11.20
C GLU A 222 5.16 -0.77 10.21
N LEU A 223 4.23 -1.72 10.04
CA LEU A 223 4.33 -2.75 9.02
C LEU A 223 4.44 -2.12 7.63
N ASN A 224 3.55 -1.17 7.32
CA ASN A 224 3.52 -0.53 6.01
C ASN A 224 4.83 0.19 5.67
N VAL A 225 5.44 0.87 6.64
CA VAL A 225 6.77 1.50 6.48
C VAL A 225 7.84 0.46 6.17
N LYS A 226 7.82 -0.70 6.84
CA LYS A 226 8.75 -1.80 6.55
C LYS A 226 8.56 -2.35 5.14
N LEU A 227 7.32 -2.55 4.71
CA LEU A 227 6.99 -3.02 3.36
C LEU A 227 7.41 -2.03 2.25
N GLN A 228 7.40 -0.73 2.53
CA GLN A 228 7.80 0.34 1.59
C GLN A 228 9.28 0.73 1.70
N GLY A 229 10.06 0.02 2.53
CA GLY A 229 11.50 0.29 2.70
C GLY A 229 12.27 0.19 1.39
N LYS A 230 13.39 0.93 1.29
CA LYS A 230 14.31 0.79 0.14
C LYS A 230 14.88 -0.63 0.11
N ASN A 231 15.04 -1.19 -1.09
CA ASN A 231 15.60 -2.53 -1.32
C ASN A 231 14.82 -3.69 -0.68
N GLN A 232 13.50 -3.55 -0.52
CA GLN A 232 12.64 -4.65 -0.10
C GLN A 232 12.54 -5.71 -1.20
N LEU A 233 12.97 -6.93 -0.87
CA LEU A 233 12.76 -8.11 -1.70
C LEU A 233 11.45 -8.79 -1.28
N VAL A 234 10.78 -9.47 -2.21
CA VAL A 234 9.48 -10.09 -1.96
C VAL A 234 9.50 -11.04 -0.75
N HIS A 235 10.54 -11.86 -0.60
CA HIS A 235 10.68 -12.75 0.56
C HIS A 235 10.76 -11.98 1.88
N LYS A 236 11.48 -10.84 1.94
CA LYS A 236 11.54 -9.99 3.14
C LYS A 236 10.19 -9.35 3.46
N MET A 237 9.45 -8.94 2.43
CA MET A 237 8.08 -8.45 2.61
C MET A 237 7.17 -9.52 3.19
N ILE A 238 7.28 -10.77 2.73
CA ILE A 238 6.53 -11.92 3.27
C ILE A 238 6.95 -12.19 4.72
N GLU A 239 8.25 -12.16 5.05
CA GLU A 239 8.73 -12.29 6.43
C GLU A 239 8.15 -11.21 7.35
N HIS A 240 8.05 -9.96 6.88
CA HIS A 240 7.40 -8.87 7.62
C HIS A 240 5.91 -9.13 7.85
N ILE A 241 5.19 -9.64 6.85
CA ILE A 241 3.78 -10.04 6.99
C ILE A 241 3.64 -11.19 8.01
N SER A 242 4.42 -12.25 7.88
CA SER A 242 4.39 -13.40 8.79
C SER A 242 4.70 -12.99 10.24
N SER A 243 5.70 -12.14 10.42
CA SER A 243 6.05 -11.55 11.73
C SER A 243 4.90 -10.73 12.29
N PHE A 244 4.20 -9.96 11.45
CA PHE A 244 3.04 -9.19 11.89
C PHE A 244 1.84 -10.07 12.24
N GLN A 245 1.59 -11.16 11.50
CA GLN A 245 0.55 -12.14 11.87
C GLN A 245 0.82 -12.77 13.24
N ALA A 246 2.09 -13.09 13.55
CA ALA A 246 2.49 -13.55 14.87
C ALA A 246 2.26 -12.48 15.96
N LYS A 247 2.58 -11.21 15.67
CA LYS A 247 2.25 -10.09 16.58
C LYS A 247 0.74 -9.97 16.83
N LEU A 248 -0.11 -10.11 15.82
CA LEU A 248 -1.57 -10.09 16.01
C LEU A 248 -2.03 -11.21 16.95
N GLN A 249 -1.45 -12.42 16.86
CA GLN A 249 -1.74 -13.49 17.81
C GLN A 249 -1.30 -13.16 19.23
N LEU A 250 -0.12 -12.54 19.38
CA LEU A 250 0.36 -12.07 20.68
C LEU A 250 -0.58 -11.01 21.26
N PHE A 251 -0.97 -10.01 20.47
CA PHE A 251 -1.88 -8.94 20.89
C PHE A 251 -3.22 -9.49 21.35
N ARG A 252 -3.79 -10.42 20.57
CA ARG A 252 -5.01 -11.14 20.93
C ARG A 252 -4.86 -11.84 22.29
N SER A 253 -3.82 -12.65 22.45
CA SER A 253 -3.59 -13.43 23.68
C SER A 253 -3.40 -12.55 24.91
N GLN A 254 -2.68 -11.44 24.79
CA GLN A 254 -2.48 -10.48 25.87
C GLN A 254 -3.77 -9.74 26.23
N LEU A 255 -4.53 -9.28 25.23
CA LEU A 255 -5.82 -8.63 25.47
C LEU A 255 -6.85 -9.57 26.11
N SER A 256 -6.89 -10.84 25.72
CA SER A 256 -7.74 -11.85 26.37
C SER A 256 -7.40 -12.04 27.85
N LYS A 257 -6.16 -11.72 28.26
CA LYS A 257 -5.71 -11.75 29.66
C LYS A 257 -5.86 -10.39 30.36
N GLY A 258 -6.45 -9.39 29.70
CA GLY A 258 -6.59 -8.04 30.22
C GLY A 258 -5.31 -7.19 30.16
N SER A 259 -4.26 -7.65 29.46
CA SER A 259 -2.99 -6.95 29.34
C SER A 259 -3.01 -5.93 28.20
N LEU A 260 -2.76 -4.66 28.52
CA LEU A 260 -2.78 -3.53 27.57
C LEU A 260 -1.38 -3.08 27.12
N ILE A 261 -0.34 -3.86 27.41
CA ILE A 261 1.07 -3.50 27.15
C ILE A 261 1.40 -3.11 25.69
N HIS A 262 0.58 -3.54 24.73
CA HIS A 262 0.74 -3.25 23.30
C HIS A 262 -0.18 -2.12 22.82
N PHE A 263 -0.98 -1.56 23.71
CA PHE A 263 -2.02 -0.57 23.45
C PHE A 263 -1.87 0.63 24.42
N PRO A 264 -0.77 1.41 24.30
CA PRO A 264 -0.48 2.50 25.22
C PRO A 264 -1.52 3.64 25.17
N CYS A 265 -2.12 3.91 24.00
CA CYS A 265 -3.20 4.89 23.94
C CYS A 265 -4.40 4.41 24.74
N LEU A 266 -4.73 3.12 24.64
CA LEU A 266 -5.82 2.48 25.37
C LEU A 266 -5.56 2.45 26.87
N GLU A 267 -4.36 2.03 27.29
CA GLU A 267 -3.90 2.02 28.68
C GLU A 267 -3.93 3.42 29.32
N SER A 268 -3.59 4.46 28.57
CA SER A 268 -3.61 5.85 29.05
C SER A 268 -5.02 6.43 29.22
N THR A 269 -6.03 5.80 28.64
CA THR A 269 -7.44 6.22 28.81
C THR A 269 -7.81 5.84 30.24
N LYS A 270 -7.98 6.82 31.12
CA LYS A 270 -8.23 6.66 32.57
C LYS A 270 -9.59 6.02 32.91
N VAL A 271 -10.07 5.12 32.07
CA VAL A 271 -11.34 4.43 32.29
C VAL A 271 -11.10 3.31 33.29
N GLU A 272 -11.93 3.26 34.31
CA GLU A 272 -11.96 2.14 35.24
C GLU A 272 -12.10 0.84 34.45
N ILE A 273 -11.27 -0.15 34.78
CA ILE A 273 -11.17 -1.46 34.10
C ILE A 273 -12.56 -2.14 33.93
N GLN A 274 -13.56 -1.74 34.71
CA GLN A 274 -14.94 -2.22 34.63
C GLN A 274 -15.68 -1.93 33.32
N PHE A 275 -15.29 -0.93 32.53
CA PHE A 275 -15.92 -0.62 31.23
C PHE A 275 -15.11 -1.10 30.02
N PHE A 276 -14.01 -1.81 30.27
CA PHE A 276 -13.10 -2.28 29.23
C PHE A 276 -13.65 -3.55 28.56
N ASN A 277 -14.14 -3.42 27.32
CA ASN A 277 -14.65 -4.56 26.56
C ASN A 277 -13.51 -5.32 25.86
N CYS A 278 -12.78 -6.13 26.62
CA CYS A 278 -11.73 -7.03 26.11
C CYS A 278 -12.22 -7.85 24.91
N GLU A 279 -13.42 -8.43 25.01
CA GLU A 279 -13.97 -9.36 24.02
C GLU A 279 -14.16 -8.69 22.65
N LYS A 280 -14.65 -7.45 22.63
CA LYS A 280 -14.81 -6.67 21.40
C LYS A 280 -13.48 -6.43 20.69
N TYR A 281 -12.43 -6.07 21.43
CA TYR A 281 -11.11 -5.80 20.86
C TYR A 281 -10.42 -7.08 20.41
N VAL A 282 -10.53 -8.15 21.20
CA VAL A 282 -10.08 -9.51 20.82
C VAL A 282 -10.75 -9.95 19.52
N GLY A 283 -12.07 -9.85 19.42
CA GLY A 283 -12.82 -10.20 18.21
C GLY A 283 -12.45 -9.35 17.00
N THR A 284 -12.07 -8.08 17.22
CA THR A 284 -11.58 -7.21 16.15
C THR A 284 -10.20 -7.65 15.64
N ILE A 285 -9.29 -8.03 16.54
CA ILE A 285 -7.98 -8.58 16.18
C ILE A 285 -8.11 -9.95 15.50
N GLU A 286 -9.08 -10.77 15.89
CA GLU A 286 -9.38 -12.03 15.21
C GLU A 286 -9.84 -11.79 13.77
N LYS A 287 -10.76 -10.84 13.54
CA LYS A 287 -11.17 -10.44 12.19
C LYS A 287 -9.99 -9.96 11.35
N LEU A 288 -9.12 -9.13 11.93
CA LEU A 288 -7.90 -8.66 11.25
C LEU A 288 -6.95 -9.82 10.94
N THR A 289 -6.72 -10.71 11.90
CA THR A 289 -5.90 -11.92 11.72
C THR A 289 -6.43 -12.76 10.57
N SER A 290 -7.72 -13.04 10.54
CA SER A 290 -8.35 -13.83 9.49
C SER A 290 -8.20 -13.16 8.12
N ALA A 291 -8.38 -11.84 8.05
CA ALA A 291 -8.15 -11.08 6.82
C ALA A 291 -6.70 -11.20 6.30
N PHE A 292 -5.69 -11.12 7.17
CA PHE A 292 -4.30 -11.39 6.79
C PHE A 292 -4.10 -12.86 6.39
N LYS A 293 -4.70 -13.80 7.11
CA LYS A 293 -4.54 -15.24 6.82
C LYS A 293 -5.02 -15.59 5.42
N THR A 294 -6.22 -15.15 5.05
CA THR A 294 -6.83 -15.40 3.74
C THR A 294 -6.10 -14.66 2.61
N ARG A 295 -5.77 -13.38 2.80
CA ARG A 295 -5.19 -12.56 1.72
C ARG A 295 -3.74 -12.90 1.39
N PHE A 296 -3.02 -13.50 2.33
CA PHE A 296 -1.62 -13.89 2.17
C PHE A 296 -1.43 -15.42 2.19
N GLU A 297 -2.47 -16.19 1.88
CA GLU A 297 -2.40 -17.65 1.82
C GLU A 297 -1.50 -18.12 0.67
N ASP A 298 -1.61 -17.49 -0.50
CA ASP A 298 -0.86 -17.87 -1.70
C ASP A 298 0.66 -17.66 -1.59
N PHE A 299 1.13 -16.85 -0.64
CA PHE A 299 2.56 -16.64 -0.39
C PHE A 299 3.18 -17.67 0.56
N ARG A 300 2.39 -18.65 1.04
CA ARG A 300 2.86 -19.74 1.92
C ARG A 300 3.05 -21.06 1.18
N LYS A 301 2.73 -21.11 -0.11
CA LYS A 301 2.93 -22.26 -1.00
C LYS A 301 4.32 -22.17 -1.63
#